data_AF-A0A7Y3TSQ4-F1
#
_entry.id   AF-A0A7Y3TSQ4-F1
#
_cell.length_a   1.000
_cell.length_b   1.000
_cell.length_c   1.000
_cell.angle_alpha   90.00
_cell.angle_beta   90.00
_cell.angle_gamma   90.00
#
_symmetry.space_group_name_H-M   'P 1'
#
loop_
_entity.id
_entity.type
_entity.pdbx_description
1 polymer ?
#
loop_
_entity_poly.entity_id
_entity_poly.type
_entity_poly.pdbx_seq_one_letter_code
_entity_poly.pdbx_strand_id
1 'polypeptide(L)'
;MSFCRVIPIVLAAVCWGFTSLPTKAASIPTVTVQQGERSATAPNWEALTFAKLPRLQTSGAVGLRSWRTGQPLDQVLTLSDFEHNFRLQDLNLFTIAVGTQVSPEAVKLSQFKLFERQTLADLAGAIPKLGTQPIAKVPLLKDRLSVVFPRPNLARTLNEIITSDPQLGTVNFINFDLSRYTLKDFPGLLSVPLQRFQFWQTARISDVPGLKELPWSFFPVPPQSSGSVGIMKLTGKLGGNSLSGSDIAGYRVPCNTITCSGIQLSGDQAIHRKVWLTGRQLVQGGQGEGAQLSNGLEPTGRNIFSNAFKVVLTEASQQSIKTALYFRACQLSSSIEPNCSPFVIGPVPFISYRPGDGIVVGDIENDTEMAEVKQVHGFAVTARVAQPLKRETPQEPVPIIEPDDPRETLQEKLLALTEGLRQWLKTVFPDLTA
;
A
#
# COMPACT_ATOMS: atom_id res chain seq x y z
N MET A 1 4.72 -59.56 55.69
CA MET A 1 5.91 -59.20 54.89
C MET A 1 5.45 -58.94 53.46
N SER A 2 6.11 -58.00 52.77
CA SER A 2 5.78 -57.40 51.45
C SER A 2 4.97 -56.10 51.50
N PHE A 3 5.73 -55.01 51.54
CA PHE A 3 5.30 -53.62 51.34
C PHE A 3 4.95 -53.37 49.88
N CYS A 4 3.74 -52.89 49.63
CA CYS A 4 3.33 -52.31 48.36
C CYS A 4 3.80 -50.85 48.33
N ARG A 5 4.82 -50.53 47.52
CA ARG A 5 5.27 -49.16 47.27
C ARG A 5 4.38 -48.52 46.22
N VAL A 6 3.58 -47.53 46.63
CA VAL A 6 2.92 -46.56 45.75
C VAL A 6 3.91 -45.42 45.50
N ILE A 7 4.26 -45.19 44.24
CA ILE A 7 5.06 -44.03 43.80
C ILE A 7 4.08 -42.92 43.42
N PRO A 8 4.19 -41.69 43.97
CA PRO A 8 3.43 -40.56 43.46
C PRO A 8 4.17 -39.91 42.27
N ILE A 9 3.49 -39.78 41.14
CA ILE A 9 3.94 -38.98 39.99
C ILE A 9 3.62 -37.51 40.31
N VAL A 10 4.66 -36.70 40.50
CA VAL A 10 4.54 -35.24 40.61
C VAL A 10 4.52 -34.65 39.20
N LEU A 11 3.36 -34.17 38.76
CA LEU A 11 3.18 -33.36 37.56
C LEU A 11 3.66 -31.93 37.85
N ALA A 12 4.91 -31.63 37.48
CA ALA A 12 5.41 -30.26 37.48
C ALA A 12 4.87 -29.53 36.23
N ALA A 13 3.82 -28.73 36.42
CA ALA A 13 3.34 -27.79 35.41
C ALA A 13 4.36 -26.65 35.26
N VAL A 14 5.24 -26.81 34.28
CA VAL A 14 6.22 -25.79 33.90
C VAL A 14 5.48 -24.76 33.03
N CYS A 15 4.89 -23.75 33.68
CA CYS A 15 4.36 -22.56 33.01
C CYS A 15 5.52 -21.75 32.42
N TRP A 16 5.80 -21.93 31.13
CA TRP A 16 6.62 -20.98 30.36
C TRP A 16 5.78 -19.73 30.13
N GLY A 17 5.84 -18.81 31.08
CA GLY A 17 5.42 -17.43 30.85
C GLY A 17 6.32 -16.86 29.77
N PHE A 18 5.80 -16.75 28.55
CA PHE A 18 6.39 -15.89 27.52
C PHE A 18 6.26 -14.44 27.99
N THR A 19 7.23 -13.97 28.76
CA THR A 19 7.43 -12.54 28.98
C THR A 19 7.91 -11.95 27.66
N SER A 20 6.99 -11.40 26.88
CA SER A 20 7.34 -10.57 25.72
C SER A 20 8.15 -9.38 26.24
N LEU A 21 9.44 -9.33 25.93
CA LEU A 21 10.26 -8.15 26.20
C LEU A 21 9.58 -6.93 25.54
N PRO A 22 9.51 -5.77 26.21
CA PRO A 22 8.95 -4.57 25.61
C PRO A 22 9.83 -4.15 24.43
N THR A 23 9.34 -4.38 23.21
CA THR A 23 9.97 -3.88 21.99
C THR A 23 9.93 -2.35 22.05
N LYS A 24 11.10 -1.71 22.17
CA LYS A 24 11.23 -0.25 22.09
C LYS A 24 10.52 0.21 20.83
N ALA A 25 9.56 1.14 20.98
CA ALA A 25 8.81 1.67 19.84
C ALA A 25 9.80 2.23 18.81
N ALA A 26 9.65 1.82 17.55
CA ALA A 26 10.46 2.35 16.45
C ALA A 26 10.28 3.87 16.41
N SER A 27 11.38 4.62 16.49
CA SER A 27 11.37 6.07 16.38
C SER A 27 11.70 6.47 14.95
N ILE A 28 10.90 7.37 14.36
CA ILE A 28 11.19 7.96 13.06
C ILE A 28 12.52 8.72 13.14
N PRO A 29 13.51 8.43 12.27
CA PRO A 29 14.72 9.24 12.21
C PRO A 29 14.39 10.63 11.67
N THR A 30 14.90 11.66 12.34
CA THR A 30 14.60 13.07 12.04
C THR A 30 15.86 13.90 11.87
N VAL A 31 15.72 15.02 11.16
CA VAL A 31 16.71 16.11 11.04
C VAL A 31 16.03 17.44 11.34
N THR A 32 16.82 18.45 11.68
CA THR A 32 16.34 19.83 11.77
C THR A 32 16.49 20.49 10.42
N VAL A 33 15.39 21.03 9.88
CA VAL A 33 15.42 21.87 8.67
C VAL A 33 15.25 23.33 9.06
N GLN A 34 15.92 24.22 8.34
CA GLN A 34 15.87 25.66 8.55
C GLN A 34 15.17 26.34 7.37
N GLN A 35 14.29 27.29 7.67
CA GLN A 35 13.68 28.16 6.67
C GLN A 35 13.64 29.60 7.23
N GLY A 36 14.49 30.47 6.68
CA GLY A 36 14.74 31.78 7.28
C GLY A 36 15.28 31.63 8.70
N GLU A 37 14.64 32.30 9.66
CA GLU A 37 15.00 32.24 11.08
C GLU A 37 14.31 31.10 11.84
N ARG A 38 13.50 30.27 11.18
CA ARG A 38 12.72 29.21 11.83
C ARG A 38 13.31 27.85 11.55
N SER A 39 13.21 26.98 12.55
CA SER A 39 13.60 25.58 12.44
C SER A 39 12.40 24.65 12.67
N ALA A 40 12.40 23.51 11.99
CA ALA A 40 11.40 22.47 12.17
C ALA A 40 12.04 21.09 12.23
N THR A 41 11.38 20.17 12.94
CA THR A 41 11.74 18.75 12.87
C THR A 41 11.10 18.12 11.64
N ALA A 42 11.92 17.57 10.76
CA ALA A 42 11.51 16.87 9.56
C ALA A 42 12.08 15.44 9.53
N PRO A 43 11.53 14.53 8.73
CA PRO A 43 12.06 13.19 8.56
C PRO A 43 13.44 13.22 7.92
N ASN A 44 14.34 12.36 8.40
CA ASN A 44 15.62 12.14 7.75
C ASN A 44 15.43 11.10 6.62
N TRP A 45 15.27 11.55 5.38
CA TRP A 45 15.04 10.66 4.23
C TRP A 45 16.24 9.76 3.89
N GLU A 46 17.46 10.14 4.29
CA GLU A 46 18.67 9.32 4.14
C GLU A 46 18.73 8.17 5.14
N ALA A 47 17.98 8.27 6.24
CA ALA A 47 17.93 7.25 7.27
C ALA A 47 16.58 6.53 7.33
N LEU A 48 15.48 7.12 6.85
CA LEU A 48 14.15 6.55 6.89
C LEU A 48 14.00 5.47 5.81
N THR A 49 13.46 4.33 6.21
CA THR A 49 13.20 3.17 5.36
C THR A 49 11.81 2.62 5.71
N PHE A 50 11.21 1.77 4.87
CA PHE A 50 9.95 1.11 5.22
C PHE A 50 10.10 0.24 6.48
N ALA A 51 11.25 -0.42 6.65
CA ALA A 51 11.53 -1.26 7.82
C ALA A 51 11.63 -0.48 9.14
N LYS A 52 11.93 0.84 9.08
CA LYS A 52 12.00 1.72 10.26
C LYS A 52 10.66 2.39 10.59
N LEU A 53 9.64 2.26 9.75
CA LEU A 53 8.32 2.77 10.06
C LEU A 53 7.69 1.96 11.21
N PRO A 54 6.98 2.63 12.13
CA PRO A 54 6.11 1.94 13.08
C PRO A 54 5.08 1.06 12.39
N ARG A 55 4.60 0.04 13.11
CA ARG A 55 3.57 -0.86 12.61
C ARG A 55 2.21 -0.17 12.54
N LEU A 56 1.34 -0.64 11.66
CA LEU A 56 -0.05 -0.16 11.53
C LEU A 56 -0.79 -0.31 12.86
N GLN A 57 -1.48 0.74 13.31
CA GLN A 57 -2.15 0.75 14.62
C GLN A 57 -3.58 0.20 14.57
N THR A 58 -4.19 0.16 13.40
CA THR A 58 -5.55 -0.36 13.19
C THR A 58 -5.53 -1.46 12.14
N SER A 59 -6.51 -2.34 12.22
CA SER A 59 -6.85 -3.26 11.12
C SER A 59 -7.76 -2.55 10.13
N GLY A 60 -7.74 -2.96 8.87
CA GLY A 60 -8.60 -2.37 7.85
C GLY A 60 -8.53 -3.12 6.52
N ALA A 61 -9.33 -2.64 5.57
CA ALA A 61 -9.34 -3.16 4.21
C ALA A 61 -9.69 -2.04 3.23
N VAL A 62 -9.17 -2.17 2.01
CA VAL A 62 -9.47 -1.29 0.88
C VAL A 62 -9.36 -2.09 -0.41
N GLY A 63 -10.45 -2.16 -1.18
CA GLY A 63 -10.55 -3.05 -2.34
C GLY A 63 -10.24 -4.51 -1.95
N LEU A 64 -9.31 -5.14 -2.66
CA LEU A 64 -8.86 -6.52 -2.41
C LEU A 64 -7.75 -6.63 -1.34
N ARG A 65 -7.33 -5.52 -0.75
CA ARG A 65 -6.24 -5.47 0.21
C ARG A 65 -6.80 -5.37 1.62
N SER A 66 -6.22 -6.13 2.54
CA SER A 66 -6.52 -6.02 3.97
C SER A 66 -5.25 -6.08 4.80
N TRP A 67 -5.32 -5.53 6.01
CA TRP A 67 -4.22 -5.54 6.97
C TRP A 67 -4.74 -5.68 8.39
N ARG A 68 -3.84 -6.07 9.28
CA ARG A 68 -4.11 -6.19 10.72
C ARG A 68 -3.30 -5.18 11.51
N THR A 69 -3.81 -4.79 12.67
CA THR A 69 -3.03 -4.06 13.68
C THR A 69 -1.71 -4.82 13.95
N GLY A 70 -0.61 -4.08 14.02
CA GLY A 70 0.74 -4.63 14.21
C GLY A 70 1.40 -5.11 12.91
N GLN A 71 0.72 -5.12 11.77
CA GLN A 71 1.33 -5.47 10.50
C GLN A 71 2.28 -4.35 10.03
N PRO A 72 3.48 -4.70 9.51
CA PRO A 72 4.39 -3.71 8.97
C PRO A 72 3.92 -3.29 7.58
N LEU A 73 4.18 -2.03 7.23
CA LEU A 73 3.60 -1.41 6.04
C LEU A 73 4.12 -2.03 4.73
N ASP A 74 5.36 -2.52 4.71
CA ASP A 74 6.00 -3.16 3.56
C ASP A 74 5.31 -4.46 3.12
N GLN A 75 4.52 -5.07 4.00
CA GLN A 75 3.72 -6.26 3.71
C GLN A 75 2.31 -5.94 3.22
N VAL A 76 1.93 -4.67 3.20
CA VAL A 76 0.60 -4.20 2.80
C VAL A 76 0.70 -3.47 1.47
N LEU A 77 1.64 -2.53 1.35
CA LEU A 77 1.82 -1.74 0.14
C LEU A 77 2.51 -2.52 -0.97
N THR A 78 2.12 -2.21 -2.20
CA THR A 78 2.67 -2.77 -3.43
C THR A 78 3.43 -1.72 -4.23
N LEU A 79 4.20 -2.16 -5.23
CA LEU A 79 4.94 -1.24 -6.10
C LEU A 79 4.00 -0.26 -6.84
N SER A 80 2.80 -0.70 -7.25
CA SER A 80 1.83 0.16 -7.95
C SER A 80 1.32 1.34 -7.12
N ASP A 81 1.30 1.22 -5.78
CA ASP A 81 0.87 2.33 -4.91
C ASP A 81 1.77 3.58 -5.05
N PHE A 82 2.97 3.36 -5.56
CA PHE A 82 4.01 4.38 -5.69
C PHE A 82 4.37 4.73 -7.13
N GLU A 83 3.65 4.16 -8.11
CA GLU A 83 3.98 4.25 -9.53
C GLU A 83 4.20 5.68 -10.03
N HIS A 84 3.30 6.58 -9.66
CA HIS A 84 3.32 7.98 -10.08
C HIS A 84 4.02 8.92 -9.09
N ASN A 85 4.40 8.43 -7.91
CA ASN A 85 4.93 9.28 -6.83
C ASN A 85 6.43 9.03 -6.59
N PHE A 86 6.81 7.85 -6.11
CA PHE A 86 8.21 7.50 -5.87
C PHE A 86 8.86 6.75 -7.02
N ARG A 87 8.04 6.22 -7.93
CA ARG A 87 8.46 5.45 -9.10
C ARG A 87 9.31 4.22 -8.74
N LEU A 88 8.93 3.49 -7.68
CA LEU A 88 9.70 2.35 -7.18
C LEU A 88 9.90 1.25 -8.23
N GLN A 89 9.01 1.14 -9.20
CA GLN A 89 9.08 0.21 -10.33
C GLN A 89 10.23 0.49 -11.30
N ASP A 90 10.80 1.70 -11.27
CA ASP A 90 11.99 2.06 -12.07
C ASP A 90 13.30 1.62 -11.41
N LEU A 91 13.27 1.24 -10.13
CA LEU A 91 14.43 0.67 -9.45
C LEU A 91 14.81 -0.66 -10.08
N ASN A 92 16.10 -1.01 -9.98
CA ASN A 92 16.60 -2.36 -10.23
C ASN A 92 17.34 -2.87 -8.98
N LEU A 93 17.64 -4.17 -8.96
CA LEU A 93 18.26 -4.79 -7.79
C LEU A 93 19.69 -4.30 -7.55
N PHE A 94 20.38 -3.80 -8.58
CA PHE A 94 21.69 -3.16 -8.41
C PHE A 94 21.60 -1.88 -7.57
N THR A 95 20.70 -0.97 -7.92
CA THR A 95 20.48 0.28 -7.16
C THR A 95 20.06 -0.02 -5.72
N ILE A 96 19.18 -1.01 -5.53
CA ILE A 96 18.75 -1.42 -4.19
C ILE A 96 19.93 -1.98 -3.38
N ALA A 97 20.75 -2.85 -3.97
CA ALA A 97 21.94 -3.41 -3.33
C ALA A 97 22.94 -2.32 -2.92
N VAL A 98 23.19 -1.33 -3.78
CA VAL A 98 24.05 -0.17 -3.48
C VAL A 98 23.48 0.65 -2.33
N GLY A 99 22.20 1.03 -2.39
CA GLY A 99 21.57 1.87 -1.37
C GLY A 99 21.40 1.19 -0.01
N THR A 100 21.36 -0.13 0.02
CA THR A 100 21.29 -0.93 1.26
C THR A 100 22.65 -1.44 1.73
N GLN A 101 23.70 -1.25 0.94
CA GLN A 101 25.04 -1.81 1.17
C GLN A 101 25.04 -3.35 1.32
N VAL A 102 24.09 -4.03 0.66
CA VAL A 102 23.99 -5.49 0.66
C VAL A 102 24.62 -6.04 -0.61
N SER A 103 25.56 -6.97 -0.45
CA SER A 103 26.18 -7.68 -1.58
C SER A 103 25.15 -8.61 -2.26
N PRO A 104 24.95 -8.51 -3.59
CA PRO A 104 24.02 -9.39 -4.33
C PRO A 104 24.35 -10.90 -4.21
N GLU A 105 25.60 -11.24 -3.94
CA GLU A 105 26.08 -12.61 -3.68
C GLU A 105 25.53 -13.18 -2.36
N ALA A 106 25.22 -12.32 -1.39
CA ALA A 106 24.65 -12.72 -0.11
C ALA A 106 23.12 -12.89 -0.17
N VAL A 107 22.48 -12.36 -1.21
CA VAL A 107 21.01 -12.35 -1.35
C VAL A 107 20.56 -13.56 -2.14
N LYS A 108 19.71 -14.38 -1.52
CA LYS A 108 19.14 -15.58 -2.16
C LYS A 108 18.05 -15.21 -3.15
N LEU A 109 17.99 -15.91 -4.27
CA LEU A 109 16.98 -15.65 -5.30
C LEU A 109 15.55 -15.95 -4.80
N SER A 110 15.40 -16.88 -3.84
CA SER A 110 14.13 -17.17 -3.17
C SER A 110 13.56 -15.99 -2.34
N GLN A 111 14.37 -14.96 -2.07
CA GLN A 111 13.91 -13.71 -1.44
C GLN A 111 13.27 -12.75 -2.44
N PHE A 112 13.49 -12.95 -3.75
CA PHE A 112 12.88 -12.15 -4.80
C PHE A 112 11.60 -12.81 -5.31
N LYS A 113 10.49 -12.58 -4.61
CA LYS A 113 9.19 -13.24 -4.87
C LYS A 113 8.58 -12.89 -6.22
N LEU A 114 8.97 -11.75 -6.80
CA LEU A 114 8.59 -11.40 -8.17
C LEU A 114 9.20 -12.36 -9.20
N PHE A 115 10.43 -12.86 -8.96
CA PHE A 115 11.11 -13.82 -9.85
C PHE A 115 10.38 -15.15 -9.93
N GLU A 116 9.88 -15.67 -8.80
CA GLU A 116 9.17 -16.96 -8.70
C GLU A 116 7.97 -17.06 -9.67
N ARG A 117 7.34 -15.92 -9.97
CA ARG A 117 6.13 -15.80 -10.79
C ARG A 117 6.40 -15.65 -12.29
N GLN A 118 7.66 -15.46 -12.68
CA GLN A 118 8.01 -15.26 -14.08
C GLN A 118 8.05 -16.60 -14.81
N THR A 119 7.62 -16.60 -16.07
CA THR A 119 7.86 -17.70 -16.99
C THR A 119 9.23 -17.55 -17.69
N LEU A 120 9.69 -18.62 -18.35
CA LEU A 120 10.89 -18.55 -19.17
C LEU A 120 10.78 -17.51 -20.29
N ALA A 121 9.60 -17.39 -20.92
CA ALA A 121 9.33 -16.37 -21.93
C ALA A 121 9.36 -14.96 -21.32
N ASP A 122 8.77 -14.75 -20.13
CA ASP A 122 8.81 -13.45 -19.45
C ASP A 122 10.24 -13.02 -19.14
N LEU A 123 11.06 -13.93 -18.62
CA LEU A 123 12.46 -13.64 -18.31
C LEU A 123 13.28 -13.34 -19.57
N ALA A 124 13.06 -14.06 -20.67
CA ALA A 124 13.71 -13.79 -21.94
C ALA A 124 13.35 -12.39 -22.49
N GLY A 125 12.08 -11.98 -22.34
CA GLY A 125 11.61 -10.65 -22.73
C GLY A 125 12.11 -9.53 -21.81
N ALA A 126 12.11 -9.75 -20.50
CA ALA A 126 12.54 -8.78 -19.50
C ALA A 126 14.07 -8.58 -19.49
N ILE A 127 14.82 -9.63 -19.79
CA ILE A 127 16.29 -9.66 -19.71
C ILE A 127 16.85 -10.09 -21.07
N PRO A 128 16.99 -9.19 -22.06
CA PRO A 128 17.34 -9.57 -23.43
C PRO A 128 18.66 -10.35 -23.56
N LYS A 129 19.66 -10.04 -22.70
CA LYS A 129 20.93 -10.77 -22.66
C LYS A 129 20.80 -12.21 -22.19
N LEU A 130 19.75 -12.55 -21.44
CA LEU A 130 19.46 -13.92 -21.03
C LEU A 130 18.99 -14.76 -22.22
N GLY A 131 18.13 -14.18 -23.06
CA GLY A 131 17.55 -14.85 -24.22
C GLY A 131 18.58 -15.39 -25.21
N THR A 132 19.74 -14.73 -25.30
CA THR A 132 20.82 -15.06 -26.25
C THR A 132 21.98 -15.84 -25.64
N GLN A 133 21.95 -16.11 -24.33
CA GLN A 133 22.99 -16.92 -23.71
C GLN A 133 22.69 -18.42 -23.84
N PRO A 134 23.71 -19.27 -24.10
CA PRO A 134 23.55 -20.71 -24.05
C PRO A 134 23.07 -21.15 -22.66
N ILE A 135 22.10 -22.06 -22.59
CA ILE A 135 21.57 -22.57 -21.32
C ILE A 135 22.67 -23.14 -20.42
N ALA A 136 23.71 -23.76 -21.00
CA ALA A 136 24.88 -24.26 -20.28
C ALA A 136 25.58 -23.19 -19.41
N LYS A 137 25.44 -21.91 -19.73
CA LYS A 137 26.07 -20.78 -19.03
C LYS A 137 25.18 -20.19 -17.93
N VAL A 138 23.94 -20.63 -17.82
CA VAL A 138 22.98 -20.16 -16.81
C VAL A 138 22.52 -21.35 -15.95
N PRO A 139 23.20 -21.64 -14.82
CA PRO A 139 22.95 -22.84 -14.01
C PRO A 139 21.47 -23.00 -13.63
N LEU A 140 20.81 -21.91 -13.22
CA LEU A 140 19.39 -21.94 -12.87
C LEU A 140 18.50 -22.43 -14.02
N LEU A 141 18.74 -21.94 -15.25
CA LEU A 141 17.95 -22.35 -16.40
C LEU A 141 18.22 -23.79 -16.78
N LYS A 142 19.48 -24.22 -16.73
CA LYS A 142 19.87 -25.63 -16.94
C LYS A 142 19.11 -26.55 -15.98
N ASP A 143 19.15 -26.24 -14.69
CA ASP A 143 18.55 -27.06 -13.66
C ASP A 143 17.02 -27.05 -13.79
N ARG A 144 16.41 -25.89 -14.04
CA ARG A 144 14.97 -25.80 -14.27
C ARG A 144 14.51 -26.58 -15.49
N LEU A 145 15.21 -26.45 -16.62
CA LEU A 145 14.88 -27.19 -17.85
C LEU A 145 15.08 -28.69 -17.69
N SER A 146 16.08 -29.14 -16.94
CA SER A 146 16.34 -30.57 -16.73
C SER A 146 15.22 -31.26 -15.94
N VAL A 147 14.46 -30.52 -15.13
CA VAL A 147 13.28 -31.04 -14.41
C VAL A 147 12.10 -31.29 -15.36
N VAL A 148 11.93 -30.42 -16.37
CA VAL A 148 10.76 -30.44 -17.26
C VAL A 148 11.05 -31.19 -18.56
N PHE A 149 12.31 -31.23 -18.98
CA PHE A 149 12.77 -31.81 -20.22
C PHE A 149 14.03 -32.66 -19.98
N PRO A 150 13.94 -34.01 -20.03
CA PRO A 150 15.00 -34.91 -19.58
C PRO A 150 16.36 -34.80 -20.31
N ARG A 151 16.43 -34.13 -21.47
CA ARG A 151 17.67 -33.98 -22.27
C ARG A 151 17.71 -32.63 -23.01
N PRO A 152 17.79 -31.49 -22.30
CA PRO A 152 17.84 -30.19 -22.95
C PRO A 152 19.15 -30.04 -23.73
N ASN A 153 19.06 -29.55 -24.96
CA ASN A 153 20.26 -29.17 -25.70
C ASN A 153 20.84 -27.89 -25.09
N LEU A 154 21.80 -28.07 -24.17
CA LEU A 154 22.38 -26.98 -23.37
C LEU A 154 23.21 -25.98 -24.19
N ALA A 155 23.58 -26.33 -25.44
CA ALA A 155 24.29 -25.42 -26.34
C ALA A 155 23.36 -24.36 -26.95
N ARG A 156 22.05 -24.64 -26.98
CA ARG A 156 21.05 -23.70 -27.50
C ARG A 156 20.81 -22.57 -26.51
N THR A 157 20.37 -21.43 -27.05
CA THR A 157 19.96 -20.28 -26.25
C THR A 157 18.53 -20.44 -25.75
N LEU A 158 18.15 -19.64 -24.75
CA LEU A 158 16.77 -19.65 -24.24
C LEU A 158 15.76 -19.30 -25.33
N ASN A 159 16.06 -18.29 -26.16
CA ASN A 159 15.19 -17.89 -27.26
C ASN A 159 15.01 -19.01 -28.29
N GLU A 160 16.10 -19.67 -28.69
CA GLU A 160 16.02 -20.79 -29.63
C GLU A 160 15.13 -21.92 -29.08
N ILE A 161 15.30 -22.28 -27.80
CA ILE A 161 14.50 -23.33 -27.16
C ILE A 161 13.01 -22.98 -27.17
N ILE A 162 12.66 -21.77 -26.74
CA ILE A 162 11.26 -21.29 -26.71
C ILE A 162 10.67 -21.19 -28.11
N THR A 163 11.44 -20.75 -29.11
CA THR A 163 10.97 -20.70 -30.51
C THR A 163 10.69 -22.10 -31.07
N SER A 164 11.52 -23.09 -30.72
CA SER A 164 11.28 -24.47 -31.19
C SER A 164 10.18 -25.21 -30.43
N ASP A 165 9.98 -24.87 -29.16
CA ASP A 165 8.93 -25.45 -28.31
C ASP A 165 8.33 -24.35 -27.43
N PRO A 166 7.26 -23.68 -27.91
CA PRO A 166 6.63 -22.59 -27.18
C PRO A 166 6.08 -22.98 -25.81
N GLN A 167 5.77 -24.26 -25.57
CA GLN A 167 5.27 -24.72 -24.27
C GLN A 167 6.34 -24.55 -23.18
N LEU A 168 7.62 -24.71 -23.51
CA LEU A 168 8.72 -24.45 -22.57
C LEU A 168 8.76 -22.98 -22.15
N GLY A 169 8.28 -22.06 -22.98
CA GLY A 169 8.14 -20.65 -22.62
C GLY A 169 7.26 -20.41 -21.40
N THR A 170 6.28 -21.29 -21.14
CA THR A 170 5.31 -21.16 -20.02
C THR A 170 5.85 -21.68 -18.68
N VAL A 171 7.02 -22.32 -18.67
CA VAL A 171 7.62 -22.87 -17.46
C VAL A 171 7.96 -21.73 -16.50
N ASN A 172 7.32 -21.71 -15.33
CA ASN A 172 7.60 -20.75 -14.26
C ASN A 172 8.58 -21.31 -13.23
N PHE A 173 8.83 -20.60 -12.12
CA PHE A 173 9.71 -21.04 -11.03
C PHE A 173 8.94 -21.36 -9.74
N ILE A 174 7.61 -21.45 -9.81
CA ILE A 174 6.78 -21.85 -8.67
C ILE A 174 7.15 -23.29 -8.29
N ASN A 175 7.31 -23.52 -6.98
CA ASN A 175 7.75 -24.79 -6.39
C ASN A 175 9.15 -25.26 -6.82
N PHE A 176 9.95 -24.39 -7.47
CA PHE A 176 11.35 -24.65 -7.74
C PHE A 176 12.21 -24.11 -6.60
N ASP A 177 13.22 -24.87 -6.17
CA ASP A 177 14.08 -24.47 -5.06
C ASP A 177 15.09 -23.39 -5.49
N LEU A 178 14.68 -22.13 -5.34
CA LEU A 178 15.52 -20.95 -5.64
C LEU A 178 16.52 -20.63 -4.52
N SER A 179 16.49 -21.33 -3.38
CA SER A 179 17.36 -21.01 -2.23
C SER A 179 18.84 -21.34 -2.49
N ARG A 180 19.10 -22.18 -3.49
CA ARG A 180 20.44 -22.59 -3.93
C ARG A 180 21.14 -21.52 -4.78
N TYR A 181 20.40 -20.55 -5.29
CA TYR A 181 20.91 -19.51 -6.17
C TYR A 181 20.88 -18.15 -5.48
N THR A 182 21.77 -17.28 -5.91
CA THR A 182 21.90 -15.89 -5.49
C THR A 182 21.46 -14.97 -6.61
N LEU A 183 21.27 -13.68 -6.31
CA LEU A 183 20.91 -12.72 -7.36
C LEU A 183 22.01 -12.59 -8.44
N LYS A 184 23.28 -12.84 -8.09
CA LYS A 184 24.40 -12.78 -9.04
C LYS A 184 24.47 -13.97 -9.99
N ASP A 185 23.93 -15.13 -9.59
CA ASP A 185 23.97 -16.35 -10.41
C ASP A 185 23.10 -16.25 -11.67
N PHE A 186 22.28 -15.21 -11.79
CA PHE A 186 21.40 -14.98 -12.92
C PHE A 186 21.86 -13.77 -13.77
N PRO A 187 22.44 -14.01 -14.95
CA PRO A 187 23.00 -12.95 -15.79
C PRO A 187 21.97 -11.88 -16.16
N GLY A 188 22.33 -10.61 -15.94
CA GLY A 188 21.51 -9.45 -16.30
C GLY A 188 20.40 -9.10 -15.30
N LEU A 189 20.09 -9.97 -14.32
CA LEU A 189 19.00 -9.77 -13.36
C LEU A 189 19.11 -8.44 -12.62
N LEU A 190 20.32 -8.10 -12.17
CA LEU A 190 20.56 -6.93 -11.31
C LEU A 190 20.26 -5.59 -12.00
N SER A 191 20.41 -5.52 -13.32
CA SER A 191 20.28 -4.28 -14.08
C SER A 191 18.87 -3.99 -14.58
N VAL A 192 17.95 -4.95 -14.48
CA VAL A 192 16.62 -4.85 -15.09
C VAL A 192 15.67 -4.10 -14.14
N PRO A 193 15.00 -3.02 -14.61
CA PRO A 193 13.99 -2.34 -13.80
C PRO A 193 12.86 -3.27 -13.38
N LEU A 194 12.33 -3.10 -12.16
CA LEU A 194 11.29 -3.95 -11.60
C LEU A 194 10.03 -3.99 -12.49
N GLN A 195 9.69 -2.89 -13.17
CA GLN A 195 8.55 -2.83 -14.09
C GLN A 195 8.64 -3.74 -15.32
N ARG A 196 9.81 -4.30 -15.61
CA ARG A 196 10.00 -5.24 -16.73
C ARG A 196 9.52 -6.66 -16.40
N PHE A 197 9.33 -6.98 -15.13
CA PHE A 197 8.83 -8.28 -14.71
C PHE A 197 7.29 -8.30 -14.72
N GLN A 198 6.69 -9.42 -15.10
CA GLN A 198 5.24 -9.58 -15.00
C GLN A 198 4.78 -9.49 -13.55
N PHE A 199 3.57 -8.96 -13.35
CA PHE A 199 2.93 -8.81 -12.04
C PHE A 199 3.63 -7.89 -11.05
N TRP A 200 4.60 -7.07 -11.49
CA TRP A 200 5.35 -6.15 -10.63
C TRP A 200 4.42 -5.24 -9.81
N GLN A 201 3.30 -4.82 -10.40
CA GLN A 201 2.31 -3.93 -9.78
C GLN A 201 1.79 -4.48 -8.45
N THR A 202 1.60 -5.79 -8.40
CA THR A 202 1.05 -6.50 -7.25
C THR A 202 2.11 -6.99 -6.28
N ALA A 203 3.39 -6.86 -6.64
CA ALA A 203 4.49 -7.22 -5.76
C ALA A 203 4.50 -6.27 -4.57
N ARG A 204 4.54 -6.84 -3.37
CA ARG A 204 4.69 -6.06 -2.13
C ARG A 204 6.07 -5.46 -2.06
N ILE A 205 6.22 -4.40 -1.26
CA ILE A 205 7.55 -3.86 -0.95
C ILE A 205 8.44 -4.97 -0.34
N SER A 206 7.86 -5.84 0.49
CA SER A 206 8.55 -6.99 1.09
C SER A 206 8.95 -8.11 0.11
N ASP A 207 8.38 -8.11 -1.10
CA ASP A 207 8.61 -9.16 -2.12
C ASP A 207 9.89 -8.90 -2.94
N VAL A 208 10.47 -7.71 -2.80
CA VAL A 208 11.71 -7.29 -3.45
C VAL A 208 12.83 -7.23 -2.41
N PRO A 209 13.94 -7.98 -2.57
CA PRO A 209 14.98 -8.06 -1.56
C PRO A 209 15.68 -6.70 -1.39
N GLY A 210 15.83 -6.27 -0.14
CA GLY A 210 16.45 -5.00 0.23
C GLY A 210 15.55 -3.77 0.10
N LEU A 211 14.40 -3.85 -0.59
CA LEU A 211 13.61 -2.65 -0.87
C LEU A 211 13.01 -2.02 0.41
N LYS A 212 12.64 -2.83 1.42
CA LYS A 212 12.14 -2.29 2.68
C LYS A 212 13.24 -1.65 3.53
N GLU A 213 14.51 -2.02 3.31
CA GLU A 213 15.70 -1.44 3.94
C GLU A 213 16.26 -0.25 3.16
N LEU A 214 15.82 0.00 1.92
CA LEU A 214 16.30 1.09 1.10
C LEU A 214 15.92 2.45 1.71
N PRO A 215 16.87 3.36 1.95
CA PRO A 215 16.54 4.72 2.37
C PRO A 215 15.69 5.44 1.32
N TRP A 216 14.72 6.22 1.77
CA TRP A 216 13.77 6.89 0.88
C TRP A 216 14.45 7.95 -0.01
N SER A 217 15.63 8.44 0.37
CA SER A 217 16.47 9.30 -0.48
C SER A 217 16.99 8.61 -1.75
N PHE A 218 17.02 7.27 -1.79
CA PHE A 218 17.42 6.48 -2.97
C PHE A 218 16.26 6.19 -3.93
N PHE A 219 15.03 6.61 -3.60
CA PHE A 219 13.93 6.46 -4.53
C PHE A 219 14.14 7.31 -5.78
N PRO A 220 13.71 6.88 -6.97
CA PRO A 220 13.87 7.67 -8.19
C PRO A 220 13.27 9.08 -8.10
N VAL A 221 12.18 9.22 -7.33
CA VAL A 221 11.64 10.51 -6.92
C VAL A 221 11.53 10.51 -5.39
N PRO A 222 12.54 11.04 -4.68
CA PRO A 222 12.55 11.01 -3.22
C PRO A 222 11.60 12.07 -2.64
N PRO A 223 11.01 11.83 -1.45
CA PRO A 223 10.24 12.84 -0.73
C PRO A 223 11.11 14.06 -0.38
N GLN A 224 10.50 15.23 -0.32
CA GLN A 224 11.20 16.51 -0.10
C GLN A 224 10.73 17.18 1.19
N SER A 225 11.65 17.67 2.01
CA SER A 225 11.36 18.47 3.21
C SER A 225 11.40 19.97 2.93
N SER A 226 10.75 20.41 1.85
CA SER A 226 10.67 21.81 1.43
C SER A 226 9.34 22.46 1.83
N GLY A 227 9.25 23.78 1.70
CA GLY A 227 8.03 24.56 1.96
C GLY A 227 8.06 25.32 3.28
N SER A 228 6.90 25.89 3.67
CA SER A 228 6.79 26.78 4.82
C SER A 228 6.94 26.07 6.17
N VAL A 229 7.53 26.75 7.15
CA VAL A 229 7.68 26.30 8.55
C VAL A 229 6.78 27.12 9.47
N GLY A 230 5.81 26.45 10.09
CA GLY A 230 4.93 27.04 11.11
C GLY A 230 5.30 26.64 12.53
N ILE A 231 5.14 27.57 13.46
CA ILE A 231 5.24 27.32 14.90
C ILE A 231 3.87 26.96 15.44
N MET A 232 3.78 25.79 16.08
CA MET A 232 2.50 25.22 16.50
C MET A 232 2.01 25.82 17.82
N LYS A 233 0.77 26.30 17.82
CA LYS A 233 0.05 26.77 19.02
C LYS A 233 -1.27 26.03 19.13
N LEU A 234 -1.68 25.69 20.34
CA LEU A 234 -3.01 25.15 20.57
C LEU A 234 -4.03 26.28 20.57
N THR A 235 -5.20 26.03 20.00
CA THR A 235 -6.32 26.96 20.06
C THR A 235 -7.59 26.24 20.48
N GLY A 236 -8.39 26.90 21.32
CA GLY A 236 -9.73 26.43 21.72
C GLY A 236 -10.84 26.81 20.73
N LYS A 237 -10.57 27.70 19.77
CA LYS A 237 -11.50 28.04 18.66
C LYS A 237 -10.75 27.95 17.33
N LEU A 238 -11.17 27.00 16.51
CA LEU A 238 -10.63 26.77 15.16
C LEU A 238 -11.54 27.53 14.18
N GLY A 239 -11.06 28.66 13.65
CA GLY A 239 -11.76 29.44 12.62
C GLY A 239 -11.45 28.95 11.20
N GLY A 240 -12.22 29.43 10.20
CA GLY A 240 -12.28 28.95 8.81
C GLY A 240 -11.03 29.05 7.92
N ASN A 241 -9.84 29.25 8.49
CA ASN A 241 -8.56 29.34 7.75
C ASN A 241 -7.78 28.02 7.83
N SER A 242 -8.40 26.92 7.40
CA SER A 242 -7.83 25.58 7.46
C SER A 242 -6.69 25.37 6.45
N LEU A 243 -5.72 24.52 6.81
CA LEU A 243 -4.69 23.91 5.94
C LEU A 243 -4.90 22.40 5.79
N SER A 244 -6.05 21.91 6.24
CA SER A 244 -6.39 20.50 6.24
C SER A 244 -7.45 20.19 5.20
N GLY A 245 -7.25 19.09 4.49
CA GLY A 245 -8.23 18.51 3.60
C GLY A 245 -7.64 17.32 2.85
N SER A 246 -7.76 17.35 1.52
CA SER A 246 -7.22 16.35 0.61
C SER A 246 -6.79 17.00 -0.71
N ASP A 247 -6.08 16.23 -1.53
CA ASP A 247 -5.78 16.56 -2.92
C ASP A 247 -7.03 16.64 -3.81
N ILE A 248 -8.18 16.16 -3.32
CA ILE A 248 -9.47 16.16 -4.04
C ILE A 248 -10.41 17.26 -3.56
N ALA A 249 -10.60 17.37 -2.24
CA ALA A 249 -11.48 18.38 -1.64
C ALA A 249 -10.78 19.74 -1.46
N GLY A 250 -9.49 19.83 -1.76
CA GLY A 250 -8.62 20.96 -1.45
C GLY A 250 -8.18 20.96 0.01
N TYR A 251 -7.15 21.76 0.34
CA TYR A 251 -6.58 21.83 1.69
C TYR A 251 -7.15 22.94 2.58
N ARG A 252 -8.23 23.59 2.17
CA ARG A 252 -8.88 24.68 2.93
C ARG A 252 -10.23 24.27 3.51
N VAL A 253 -10.43 22.97 3.79
CA VAL A 253 -11.73 22.48 4.26
C VAL A 253 -12.03 23.05 5.64
N PRO A 254 -13.12 23.82 5.80
CA PRO A 254 -13.45 24.43 7.08
C PRO A 254 -13.86 23.35 8.10
N CYS A 255 -13.71 23.69 9.38
CA CYS A 255 -14.30 22.89 10.44
C CYS A 255 -15.83 22.93 10.33
N ASN A 256 -16.45 21.78 10.08
CA ASN A 256 -17.90 21.66 9.90
C ASN A 256 -18.60 20.91 11.04
N THR A 257 -17.87 20.46 12.06
CA THR A 257 -18.40 19.75 13.22
C THR A 257 -18.06 20.47 14.51
N ILE A 258 -18.88 20.31 15.56
CA ILE A 258 -18.59 20.89 16.89
C ILE A 258 -17.35 20.25 17.55
N THR A 259 -16.83 19.17 16.98
CA THR A 259 -15.76 18.32 17.54
C THR A 259 -14.38 18.53 16.89
N CYS A 260 -14.21 19.52 16.01
CA CYS A 260 -12.89 19.76 15.44
C CYS A 260 -11.90 20.13 16.54
N SER A 261 -10.80 19.41 16.57
CA SER A 261 -9.58 19.76 17.30
C SER A 261 -8.49 20.04 16.29
N GLY A 262 -7.44 20.76 16.69
CA GLY A 262 -6.36 21.11 15.79
C GLY A 262 -5.34 22.03 16.45
N ILE A 263 -4.39 22.45 15.63
CA ILE A 263 -3.35 23.42 16.01
C ILE A 263 -3.50 24.66 15.13
N GLN A 264 -3.26 25.83 15.72
CA GLN A 264 -3.06 27.05 14.97
C GLN A 264 -1.57 27.23 14.72
N LEU A 265 -1.23 27.67 13.52
CA LEU A 265 0.14 27.95 13.14
C LEU A 265 0.42 29.44 13.23
N SER A 266 1.63 29.74 13.67
CA SER A 266 2.24 31.06 13.56
C SER A 266 3.48 30.99 12.68
N GLY A 267 3.87 32.10 12.09
CA GLY A 267 4.99 32.18 11.17
C GLY A 267 4.77 33.32 10.19
N ASP A 268 5.29 33.19 8.96
CA ASP A 268 5.15 34.21 7.93
C ASP A 268 3.69 34.43 7.52
N GLN A 269 3.44 35.52 6.79
CA GLN A 269 2.10 35.98 6.46
C GLN A 269 1.22 34.88 5.84
N ALA A 270 1.80 34.00 5.02
CA ALA A 270 1.08 32.90 4.37
C ALA A 270 0.54 31.84 5.37
N ILE A 271 1.29 31.55 6.45
CA ILE A 271 0.95 30.53 7.47
C ILE A 271 0.34 31.14 8.75
N HIS A 272 0.44 32.44 8.95
CA HIS A 272 -0.02 33.09 10.17
C HIS A 272 -1.53 32.88 10.39
N ARG A 273 -1.90 32.40 11.58
CA ARG A 273 -3.28 32.09 12.02
C ARG A 273 -3.97 30.98 11.24
N LYS A 274 -3.27 30.29 10.33
CA LYS A 274 -3.78 29.10 9.66
C LYS A 274 -3.99 27.97 10.67
N VAL A 275 -4.93 27.08 10.39
CA VAL A 275 -5.32 26.00 11.30
C VAL A 275 -5.09 24.65 10.64
N TRP A 276 -4.40 23.74 11.32
CA TRP A 276 -4.35 22.33 10.92
C TRP A 276 -5.28 21.52 11.83
N LEU A 277 -6.36 21.00 11.25
CA LEU A 277 -7.37 20.18 11.89
C LEU A 277 -6.89 18.73 12.09
N THR A 278 -7.31 18.11 13.18
CA THR A 278 -7.13 16.67 13.40
C THR A 278 -7.95 15.86 12.39
N GLY A 279 -7.44 14.69 11.99
CA GLY A 279 -8.07 13.74 11.06
C GLY A 279 -9.39 13.10 11.52
N ARG A 280 -10.03 13.62 12.58
CA ARG A 280 -11.37 13.21 13.01
C ARG A 280 -12.45 13.64 12.02
N GLN A 281 -12.21 14.75 11.31
CA GLN A 281 -13.04 15.17 10.19
C GLN A 281 -12.60 14.40 8.95
N LEU A 282 -13.56 13.77 8.29
CA LEU A 282 -13.35 13.10 7.01
C LEU A 282 -13.72 14.02 5.86
N VAL A 283 -13.02 13.86 4.74
CA VAL A 283 -13.22 14.63 3.49
C VAL A 283 -13.21 13.69 2.30
N GLN A 284 -13.75 14.15 1.17
CA GLN A 284 -13.70 13.39 -0.09
C GLN A 284 -12.25 13.16 -0.53
N GLY A 285 -11.96 11.99 -1.04
CA GLY A 285 -10.63 11.58 -1.50
C GLY A 285 -10.67 10.49 -2.57
N GLY A 286 -9.48 10.05 -2.97
CA GLY A 286 -9.32 9.04 -4.02
C GLY A 286 -9.52 9.58 -5.45
N GLN A 287 -9.19 8.75 -6.44
CA GLN A 287 -9.16 9.10 -7.86
C GLN A 287 -9.69 7.95 -8.70
N GLY A 288 -10.38 8.25 -9.80
CA GLY A 288 -10.99 7.25 -10.66
C GLY A 288 -12.02 6.37 -9.93
N GLU A 289 -12.12 5.11 -10.33
CA GLU A 289 -13.03 4.12 -9.72
C GLU A 289 -12.70 3.85 -8.24
N GLY A 290 -11.43 4.00 -7.88
CA GLY A 290 -10.90 3.84 -6.53
C GLY A 290 -11.46 4.87 -5.56
N ALA A 291 -11.92 6.02 -6.05
CA ALA A 291 -12.57 7.04 -5.23
C ALA A 291 -13.84 6.53 -4.52
N GLN A 292 -14.47 5.44 -4.97
CA GLN A 292 -15.64 4.86 -4.27
C GLN A 292 -15.25 3.90 -3.14
N LEU A 293 -13.98 3.47 -3.07
CA LEU A 293 -13.51 2.59 -2.02
C LEU A 293 -13.53 3.32 -0.67
N SER A 294 -13.88 2.60 0.40
CA SER A 294 -13.99 3.16 1.76
C SER A 294 -14.96 4.36 1.84
N ASN A 295 -16.05 4.30 1.07
CA ASN A 295 -17.05 5.37 0.95
C ASN A 295 -16.52 6.69 0.38
N GLY A 296 -15.34 6.68 -0.26
CA GLY A 296 -14.70 7.87 -0.82
C GLY A 296 -14.21 8.90 0.19
N LEU A 297 -14.11 8.48 1.46
CA LEU A 297 -13.72 9.36 2.55
C LEU A 297 -12.33 9.02 3.07
N GLU A 298 -11.59 10.07 3.43
CA GLU A 298 -10.29 10.00 4.09
C GLU A 298 -10.17 11.03 5.20
N PRO A 299 -9.31 10.80 6.21
CA PRO A 299 -9.04 11.81 7.22
C PRO A 299 -8.47 13.09 6.59
N THR A 300 -8.91 14.23 7.12
CA THR A 300 -8.34 15.53 6.76
C THR A 300 -6.85 15.59 7.17
N GLY A 301 -6.02 16.16 6.32
CA GLY A 301 -4.57 16.26 6.51
C GLY A 301 -3.91 16.97 5.34
N ARG A 302 -2.63 16.69 5.10
CA ARG A 302 -1.86 17.31 4.01
C ARG A 302 -0.77 16.40 3.44
N ASN A 303 -0.59 16.43 2.13
CA ASN A 303 0.52 15.79 1.42
C ASN A 303 1.74 16.74 1.43
N ILE A 304 2.47 16.75 2.55
CA ILE A 304 3.58 17.72 2.77
C ILE A 304 4.80 17.39 1.93
N PHE A 305 5.22 16.12 1.98
CA PHE A 305 6.55 15.70 1.55
C PHE A 305 6.53 14.97 0.20
N SER A 306 5.36 14.43 -0.18
CA SER A 306 5.05 13.86 -1.49
C SER A 306 3.55 13.59 -1.58
N ASN A 307 3.07 13.28 -2.79
CA ASN A 307 1.71 12.80 -3.02
C ASN A 307 1.55 11.29 -2.75
N ALA A 308 2.60 10.59 -2.30
CA ALA A 308 2.53 9.16 -1.99
C ALA A 308 1.79 8.84 -0.68
N PHE A 309 1.78 9.78 0.25
CA PHE A 309 1.16 9.62 1.57
C PHE A 309 0.69 10.96 2.11
N LYS A 310 -0.31 10.91 2.98
CA LYS A 310 -0.85 12.05 3.70
C LYS A 310 -0.36 12.08 5.13
N VAL A 311 0.03 13.25 5.61
CA VAL A 311 0.32 13.52 7.02
C VAL A 311 -0.96 14.02 7.69
N VAL A 312 -1.36 13.33 8.76
CA VAL A 312 -2.60 13.60 9.49
C VAL A 312 -2.28 13.89 10.96
N LEU A 313 -2.82 14.98 11.49
CA LEU A 313 -2.82 15.21 12.93
C LEU A 313 -3.81 14.25 13.60
N THR A 314 -3.29 13.40 14.47
CA THR A 314 -4.09 12.39 15.20
C THR A 314 -4.43 12.84 16.61
N GLU A 315 -3.57 13.66 17.21
CA GLU A 315 -3.75 14.24 18.54
C GLU A 315 -3.20 15.66 18.57
N ALA A 316 -3.90 16.55 19.27
CA ALA A 316 -3.43 17.89 19.60
C ALA A 316 -3.86 18.22 21.04
N SER A 317 -2.89 18.25 21.96
CA SER A 317 -3.07 18.54 23.38
C SER A 317 -1.95 19.44 23.90
N GLN A 318 -2.12 20.00 25.10
CA GLN A 318 -1.12 20.85 25.79
C GLN A 318 0.24 20.17 25.98
N GLN A 319 0.28 18.84 25.94
CA GLN A 319 1.49 18.06 26.20
C GLN A 319 2.08 17.46 24.92
N SER A 320 1.24 17.16 23.92
CA SER A 320 1.66 16.41 22.75
C SER A 320 0.82 16.74 21.52
N ILE A 321 1.51 16.88 20.39
CA ILE A 321 0.92 16.94 19.06
C ILE A 321 1.45 15.72 18.29
N LYS A 322 0.57 14.85 17.82
CA LYS A 322 0.96 13.59 17.17
C LYS A 322 0.51 13.55 15.73
N THR A 323 1.42 13.15 14.84
CA THR A 323 1.12 12.92 13.43
C THR A 323 1.14 11.42 13.10
N ALA A 324 0.39 11.05 12.05
CA ALA A 324 0.46 9.74 11.43
C ALA A 324 0.47 9.86 9.92
N LEU A 325 1.09 8.88 9.26
CA LEU A 325 1.02 8.70 7.81
C LEU A 325 -0.20 7.84 7.46
N TYR A 326 -0.88 8.24 6.40
CA TYR A 326 -1.89 7.45 5.72
C TYR A 326 -1.48 7.29 4.26
N PHE A 327 -1.60 6.07 3.74
CA PHE A 327 -1.30 5.70 2.37
C PHE A 327 -2.59 5.32 1.63
N ARG A 328 -2.53 5.27 0.31
CA ARG A 328 -3.64 4.81 -0.53
C ARG A 328 -3.24 3.59 -1.32
N ALA A 329 -4.24 2.82 -1.76
CA ALA A 329 -4.03 1.72 -2.69
C ALA A 329 -4.25 2.25 -4.09
N CYS A 330 -3.29 2.05 -5.00
CA CYS A 330 -3.46 2.42 -6.41
C CYS A 330 -3.38 1.19 -7.30
N GLN A 331 -4.30 1.11 -8.25
CA GLN A 331 -4.30 0.14 -9.32
C GLN A 331 -3.88 0.82 -10.62
N LEU A 332 -3.19 0.07 -11.48
CA LEU A 332 -3.06 0.48 -12.88
C LEU A 332 -4.46 0.45 -13.49
N SER A 333 -4.92 1.61 -13.93
CA SER A 333 -5.98 1.70 -14.92
C SER A 333 -5.33 1.86 -16.29
N SER A 334 -5.97 1.35 -17.34
CA SER A 334 -5.62 1.66 -18.72
C SER A 334 -5.89 3.14 -19.08
N SER A 335 -6.49 3.90 -18.18
CA SER A 335 -6.65 5.36 -18.29
C SER A 335 -5.36 6.10 -17.97
N ILE A 336 -5.19 7.25 -18.59
CA ILE A 336 -4.11 8.21 -18.28
C ILE A 336 -4.20 8.70 -16.83
N GLU A 337 -5.39 8.64 -16.22
CA GLU A 337 -5.61 9.07 -14.84
C GLU A 337 -5.35 7.94 -13.82
N PRO A 338 -4.68 8.24 -12.68
CA PRO A 338 -4.48 7.29 -11.60
C PRO A 338 -5.81 6.79 -11.02
N ASN A 339 -5.89 5.48 -10.80
CA ASN A 339 -7.02 4.85 -10.12
C ASN A 339 -6.62 4.49 -8.68
N CYS A 340 -6.96 5.35 -7.73
CA CYS A 340 -6.48 5.27 -6.35
C CYS A 340 -7.61 5.38 -5.33
N SER A 341 -7.51 4.61 -4.25
CA SER A 341 -8.38 4.81 -3.09
C SER A 341 -8.13 6.16 -2.41
N PRO A 342 -9.03 6.59 -1.52
CA PRO A 342 -8.68 7.58 -0.51
C PRO A 342 -7.50 7.08 0.38
N PHE A 343 -6.82 8.00 1.08
CA PHE A 343 -5.73 7.75 2.02
C PHE A 343 -6.23 7.06 3.31
N VAL A 344 -6.47 5.75 3.23
CA VAL A 344 -7.07 4.95 4.31
C VAL A 344 -6.14 3.90 4.91
N ILE A 345 -5.01 3.60 4.26
CA ILE A 345 -4.03 2.62 4.76
C ILE A 345 -3.17 3.29 5.83
N GLY A 346 -3.56 3.11 7.08
CA GLY A 346 -2.97 3.77 8.23
C GLY A 346 -3.83 3.52 9.48
N PRO A 347 -3.55 4.22 10.59
CA PRO A 347 -2.44 5.15 10.78
C PRO A 347 -1.11 4.42 11.01
N VAL A 348 -0.05 4.97 10.43
CA VAL A 348 1.35 4.68 10.80
C VAL A 348 1.89 5.85 11.63
N PRO A 349 2.16 5.66 12.93
CA PRO A 349 2.72 6.71 13.78
C PRO A 349 3.95 7.35 13.14
N PHE A 350 4.02 8.68 13.19
CA PHE A 350 5.08 9.42 12.53
C PHE A 350 5.88 10.28 13.50
N ILE A 351 5.92 11.60 13.32
CA ILE A 351 6.65 12.51 14.22
C ILE A 351 5.68 13.03 15.28
N SER A 352 6.16 13.05 16.52
CA SER A 352 5.47 13.69 17.64
C SER A 352 6.20 14.99 18.00
N TYR A 353 5.42 16.01 18.33
CA TYR A 353 5.87 17.35 18.61
C TYR A 353 5.28 17.85 19.93
N ARG A 354 5.78 18.99 20.40
CA ARG A 354 5.22 19.78 21.49
C ARG A 354 4.69 21.12 20.96
N PRO A 355 3.70 21.73 21.65
CA PRO A 355 3.35 23.12 21.38
C PRO A 355 4.60 24.02 21.47
N GLY A 356 4.76 24.92 20.51
CA GLY A 356 5.95 25.76 20.35
C GLY A 356 7.01 25.21 19.38
N ASP A 357 6.96 23.93 19.03
CA ASP A 357 7.86 23.37 18.01
C ASP A 357 7.50 23.88 16.62
N GLY A 358 8.50 23.89 15.73
CA GLY A 358 8.31 24.13 14.30
C GLY A 358 7.91 22.86 13.55
N ILE A 359 6.96 23.00 12.62
CA ILE A 359 6.49 21.96 11.71
C ILE A 359 6.57 22.44 10.26
N VAL A 360 7.04 21.57 9.37
CA VAL A 360 6.99 21.80 7.91
C VAL A 360 5.56 21.60 7.45
N VAL A 361 5.00 22.55 6.70
CA VAL A 361 3.63 22.46 6.17
C VAL A 361 3.57 22.39 4.64
N GLY A 362 4.72 22.35 3.98
CA GLY A 362 4.82 22.29 2.52
C GLY A 362 4.54 23.65 1.87
N ASP A 363 4.43 23.67 0.55
CA ASP A 363 4.01 24.87 -0.18
C ASP A 363 2.51 25.11 0.00
N ILE A 364 2.16 26.30 0.48
CA ILE A 364 0.77 26.70 0.78
C ILE A 364 0.23 27.81 -0.15
N GLU A 365 1.08 28.36 -1.02
CA GLU A 365 0.72 29.49 -1.90
C GLU A 365 -0.18 29.08 -3.07
N ASN A 366 -0.08 27.81 -3.51
CA ASN A 366 -0.87 27.25 -4.61
C ASN A 366 -2.09 26.44 -4.15
N ASP A 367 -2.50 26.56 -2.88
CA ASP A 367 -3.72 25.89 -2.39
C ASP A 367 -4.94 26.51 -3.09
N THR A 368 -5.45 25.83 -4.11
CA THR A 368 -6.65 26.21 -4.86
C THR A 368 -7.82 26.45 -3.91
N GLU A 369 -8.52 27.56 -4.13
CA GLU A 369 -9.74 27.89 -3.38
C GLU A 369 -10.96 27.11 -3.92
N MET A 370 -11.63 26.42 -2.98
CA MET A 370 -13.04 25.99 -2.95
C MET A 370 -13.52 24.75 -3.71
N ALA A 371 -14.30 23.94 -2.97
CA ALA A 371 -15.68 23.61 -3.31
C ALA A 371 -16.52 23.54 -2.01
N GLU A 372 -17.74 24.06 -2.06
CA GLU A 372 -18.72 24.10 -0.97
C GLU A 372 -19.03 22.67 -0.48
N VAL A 373 -18.87 22.42 0.82
CA VAL A 373 -19.17 21.12 1.44
C VAL A 373 -20.68 20.91 1.34
N LYS A 374 -21.13 20.01 0.44
CA LYS A 374 -22.50 19.48 0.50
C LYS A 374 -22.69 18.82 1.87
N GLN A 375 -23.47 19.47 2.74
CA GLN A 375 -23.89 18.93 4.01
C GLN A 375 -24.67 17.63 3.77
N VAL A 376 -24.06 16.49 4.08
CA VAL A 376 -24.82 15.25 4.23
C VAL A 376 -25.46 15.29 5.62
N HIS A 377 -26.70 15.75 5.68
CA HIS A 377 -27.52 15.66 6.87
C HIS A 377 -27.87 14.19 7.14
N GLY A 378 -27.54 13.73 8.35
CA GLY A 378 -28.27 12.71 9.07
C GLY A 378 -28.11 11.26 8.61
N PHE A 379 -27.13 10.55 9.17
CA PHE A 379 -27.36 9.16 9.59
C PHE A 379 -26.75 8.96 10.98
N ALA A 380 -27.63 8.90 11.98
CA ALA A 380 -27.29 8.45 13.31
C ALA A 380 -26.92 6.96 13.24
N VAL A 381 -25.72 6.61 13.70
CA VAL A 381 -25.34 5.22 13.92
C VAL A 381 -25.92 4.79 15.26
N THR A 382 -27.06 4.11 15.23
CA THR A 382 -27.56 3.32 16.36
C THR A 382 -27.32 1.85 16.08
N ALA A 383 -26.43 1.25 16.88
CA ALA A 383 -26.40 -0.19 17.05
C ALA A 383 -27.57 -0.62 17.96
N ARG A 384 -28.47 -1.49 17.48
CA ARG A 384 -29.08 -2.64 18.19
C ARG A 384 -30.28 -3.25 17.46
N VAL A 385 -30.24 -4.59 17.34
CA VAL A 385 -31.27 -5.62 17.69
C VAL A 385 -32.71 -5.49 17.16
N ALA A 386 -33.25 -6.64 16.72
CA ALA A 386 -34.51 -6.88 16.03
C ALA A 386 -35.81 -6.40 16.73
N GLN A 387 -36.72 -5.81 15.91
CA GLN A 387 -38.21 -5.78 15.84
C GLN A 387 -39.07 -5.63 17.13
N PRO A 388 -40.35 -5.16 17.06
CA PRO A 388 -41.22 -4.91 15.88
C PRO A 388 -41.86 -3.50 15.79
N LEU A 389 -42.34 -3.15 14.59
CA LEU A 389 -43.07 -1.92 14.26
C LEU A 389 -44.48 -1.86 14.86
N LYS A 390 -44.89 -0.67 15.29
CA LYS A 390 -46.29 -0.26 15.51
C LYS A 390 -46.65 0.96 14.65
N ARG A 391 -47.91 0.96 14.22
CA ARG A 391 -48.57 1.74 13.18
C ARG A 391 -48.66 3.25 13.43
N GLU A 392 -48.53 4.01 12.34
CA GLU A 392 -49.39 5.16 12.03
C GLU A 392 -49.81 5.12 10.55
N THR A 393 -51.03 5.58 10.29
CA THR A 393 -51.77 5.69 9.01
C THR A 393 -52.45 7.06 9.01
N PRO A 394 -53.02 7.57 7.91
CA PRO A 394 -52.68 7.42 6.49
C PRO A 394 -52.57 8.80 5.78
N GLN A 395 -51.79 8.89 4.70
CA GLN A 395 -51.96 9.94 3.69
C GLN A 395 -52.17 9.29 2.32
N GLU A 396 -53.11 9.89 1.57
CA GLU A 396 -53.69 9.47 0.29
C GLU A 396 -52.67 9.32 -0.87
N PRO A 397 -53.05 8.56 -1.93
CA PRO A 397 -52.11 7.85 -2.78
C PRO A 397 -51.48 8.72 -3.86
N VAL A 398 -50.16 8.61 -3.98
CA VAL A 398 -49.40 8.97 -5.19
C VAL A 398 -49.32 7.71 -6.07
N PRO A 399 -49.48 7.82 -7.40
CA PRO A 399 -49.53 6.66 -8.29
C PRO A 399 -48.25 5.81 -8.21
N ILE A 400 -48.45 4.51 -8.00
CA ILE A 400 -47.40 3.49 -7.98
C ILE A 400 -46.97 3.24 -9.43
N ILE A 401 -45.72 3.56 -9.74
CA ILE A 401 -44.98 2.89 -10.81
C ILE A 401 -44.43 1.61 -10.18
N GLU A 402 -44.85 0.46 -10.66
CA GLU A 402 -44.29 -0.83 -10.23
C GLU A 402 -42.78 -0.84 -10.50
N PRO A 403 -41.94 -1.13 -9.49
CA PRO A 403 -40.54 -1.41 -9.73
C PRO A 403 -40.41 -2.82 -10.32
N ASP A 404 -39.78 -2.92 -11.49
CA ASP A 404 -39.39 -4.20 -12.12
C ASP A 404 -38.70 -5.13 -11.10
N ASP A 405 -39.14 -6.39 -11.07
CA ASP A 405 -38.58 -7.42 -10.22
C ASP A 405 -37.11 -7.69 -10.64
N PRO A 406 -36.11 -7.38 -9.79
CA PRO A 406 -34.70 -7.60 -10.10
C PRO A 406 -34.32 -9.08 -10.19
N ARG A 407 -35.22 -10.03 -9.90
CA ARG A 407 -34.98 -11.47 -10.04
C ARG A 407 -35.22 -11.97 -11.47
N GLU A 408 -36.12 -11.34 -12.22
CA GLU A 408 -36.46 -11.77 -13.58
C GLU A 408 -35.31 -11.42 -14.56
N THR A 409 -34.71 -10.24 -14.39
CA THR A 409 -33.58 -9.79 -15.22
C THR A 409 -32.26 -10.54 -14.97
N LEU A 410 -32.07 -11.13 -13.78
CA LEU A 410 -30.87 -11.92 -13.49
C LEU A 410 -30.95 -13.31 -14.12
N GLN A 411 -32.15 -13.90 -14.16
CA GLN A 411 -32.39 -15.23 -14.70
C GLN A 411 -32.27 -15.24 -16.23
N GLU A 412 -32.78 -14.20 -16.90
CA GLU A 412 -32.60 -14.02 -18.36
C GLU A 412 -31.14 -13.78 -18.75
N LYS A 413 -30.39 -12.98 -17.95
CA LYS A 413 -28.95 -12.75 -18.18
C LYS A 413 -28.12 -14.01 -17.97
N LEU A 414 -28.46 -14.84 -16.98
CA LEU A 414 -27.82 -16.13 -16.77
C LEU A 414 -28.12 -17.10 -17.92
N LEU A 415 -29.35 -17.12 -18.41
CA LEU A 415 -29.75 -17.96 -19.55
C LEU A 415 -28.98 -17.57 -20.82
N ALA A 416 -28.87 -16.27 -21.10
CA ALA A 416 -28.13 -15.74 -22.25
C ALA A 416 -26.63 -16.04 -22.17
N LEU A 417 -26.03 -15.96 -20.97
CA LEU A 417 -24.63 -16.33 -20.74
C LEU A 417 -24.39 -17.84 -20.92
N THR A 418 -25.31 -18.69 -20.45
CA THR A 418 -25.19 -20.13 -20.62
C THR A 418 -25.33 -20.57 -22.07
N GLU A 419 -26.22 -19.94 -22.85
CA GLU A 419 -26.39 -20.29 -24.25
C GLU A 419 -25.22 -19.78 -25.09
N GLY A 420 -24.70 -18.57 -24.81
CA GLY A 420 -23.48 -18.06 -25.43
C GLY A 420 -22.25 -18.94 -25.16
N LEU A 421 -22.09 -19.43 -23.93
CA LEU A 421 -21.00 -20.35 -23.58
C LEU A 421 -21.15 -21.71 -24.28
N ARG A 422 -22.39 -22.23 -24.38
CA ARG A 422 -22.68 -23.49 -25.08
C ARG A 422 -22.39 -23.38 -26.59
N GLN A 423 -22.72 -22.24 -27.19
CA GLN A 423 -22.47 -21.99 -28.61
C GLN A 423 -20.98 -21.82 -28.92
N TRP A 424 -20.26 -21.14 -28.02
CA TRP A 424 -18.81 -21.01 -28.10
C TRP A 424 -18.10 -22.37 -27.95
N LEU A 425 -18.50 -23.19 -26.97
CA LEU A 425 -17.92 -24.53 -26.77
C LEU A 425 -18.14 -25.44 -27.98
N LYS A 426 -19.32 -25.42 -28.62
CA LYS A 426 -19.57 -26.14 -29.88
C LYS A 426 -18.68 -25.68 -31.04
N THR A 427 -18.28 -24.41 -31.04
CA THR A 427 -17.44 -23.83 -32.09
C THR A 427 -15.96 -24.17 -31.88
N VAL A 428 -15.50 -24.22 -30.63
CA VAL A 428 -14.08 -24.44 -30.30
C VAL A 428 -13.74 -25.92 -30.12
N PHE A 429 -14.70 -26.75 -29.69
CA PHE A 429 -14.49 -28.17 -29.40
C PHE A 429 -15.63 -29.04 -29.95
N PRO A 430 -15.73 -29.22 -31.28
CA PRO A 430 -16.86 -29.93 -31.91
C PRO A 430 -16.97 -31.41 -31.49
N ASP A 431 -15.87 -32.04 -31.06
CA ASP A 431 -15.83 -33.45 -30.68
C ASP A 431 -16.14 -33.72 -29.19
N LEU A 432 -16.41 -32.67 -28.39
CA LEU A 432 -16.69 -32.80 -26.94
C LEU A 432 -18.17 -32.57 -26.57
N THR A 433 -19.05 -32.38 -27.55
CA THR A 433 -20.51 -32.27 -27.31
C THR A 433 -21.27 -33.42 -27.96
N ALA A 434 -21.16 -34.61 -27.37
CA ALA A 434 -22.13 -35.70 -27.53
C ALA A 434 -22.89 -35.88 -26.21
#